data_AF-A0AAD5F4Y2-F1
#
_entry.id   AF-A0AAD5F4Y2-F1
#
_cell.length_a   1.000
_cell.length_b   1.000
_cell.length_c   1.000
_cell.angle_alpha   90.00
_cell.angle_beta   90.00
_cell.angle_gamma   90.00
#
_symmetry.space_group_name_H-M   'P 1'
#
loop_
_entity.id
_entity.type
_entity.pdbx_description
1 polymer ?
#
loop_
_entity_poly.entity_id
_entity_poly.type
_entity_poly.pdbx_seq_one_letter_code
_entity_poly.pdbx_strand_id
1 'polypeptide(L)'
;MQPHLFNKVMHDICNYDAYFVQKCDATGVLRLLPEQKLTAVIQMLAYGAFADQVDEIARMGKSTTLEALVRFSQAIETLYTMDYLRRPTPKDLQ
;
A
#
# COMPACT_ATOMS: atom_id res chain seq x y z
N MET A 1 0.48 5.56 13.44
CA MET A 1 1.65 4.82 12.93
C MET A 1 2.90 5.65 13.16
N GLN A 2 4.04 5.04 13.45
CA GLN A 2 5.30 5.80 13.46
C GLN A 2 5.59 6.32 12.03
N PRO A 3 5.83 7.64 11.84
CA PRO A 3 6.07 8.22 10.51
C PRO A 3 7.18 7.49 9.73
N HIS A 4 8.17 6.99 10.46
CA HIS A 4 9.33 6.27 9.92
C HIS A 4 8.94 4.96 9.21
N LEU A 5 7.97 4.21 9.76
CA LEU A 5 7.58 2.92 9.19
C LEU A 5 6.73 3.10 7.93
N PHE A 6 5.76 4.03 7.97
CA PHE A 6 4.93 4.32 6.80
C PHE A 6 5.79 4.80 5.63
N ASN A 7 6.72 5.73 5.87
CA ASN A 7 7.62 6.23 4.83
C ASN A 7 8.54 5.14 4.29
N LYS A 8 9.05 4.24 5.14
CA LYS A 8 9.86 3.09 4.71
C LYS A 8 9.06 2.18 3.79
N VAL A 9 7.88 1.73 4.21
CA VAL A 9 7.01 0.86 3.40
C VAL A 9 6.63 1.53 2.08
N MET A 10 6.29 2.82 2.11
CA MET A 10 5.98 3.59 0.91
C MET A 10 7.15 3.63 -0.06
N HIS A 11 8.36 3.92 0.44
CA HIS A 11 9.57 3.95 -0.38
C HIS A 11 9.87 2.58 -1.00
N ASP A 12 9.83 1.51 -0.20
CA ASP A 12 10.10 0.15 -0.65
C ASP A 12 9.09 -0.28 -1.73
N ILE A 13 7.80 0.01 -1.54
CA ILE A 13 6.75 -0.31 -2.50
C ILE A 13 6.86 0.53 -3.78
N CYS A 14 7.18 1.82 -3.69
CA CYS A 14 7.37 2.66 -4.87
C CYS A 14 8.56 2.21 -5.72
N ASN A 15 9.61 1.67 -5.09
CA ASN A 15 10.75 1.09 -5.80
C ASN A 15 10.43 -0.27 -6.41
N TYR A 16 9.51 -1.04 -5.81
CA TYR A 16 9.10 -2.34 -6.29
C TYR A 16 8.09 -2.27 -7.45
N ASP A 17 7.04 -1.46 -7.33
CA ASP A 17 5.98 -1.32 -8.33
C ASP A 17 5.74 0.15 -8.70
N ALA A 18 6.07 0.48 -9.95
CA ALA A 18 5.89 1.80 -10.54
C ALA A 18 4.42 2.24 -10.68
N TYR A 19 3.46 1.38 -10.33
CA TYR A 19 2.06 1.74 -10.12
C TYR A 19 1.90 2.71 -8.95
N PHE A 20 2.66 2.56 -7.88
CA PHE A 20 2.52 3.41 -6.69
C PHE A 20 3.20 4.77 -6.86
N VAL A 21 4.14 4.89 -7.79
CA VAL A 21 4.79 6.17 -8.13
C VAL A 21 3.78 7.11 -8.79
N GLN A 22 3.74 8.36 -8.34
CA GLN A 22 2.92 9.39 -8.98
C GLN A 22 3.42 9.67 -10.40
N LYS A 23 2.49 9.69 -11.37
CA LYS A 23 2.78 9.98 -12.78
C LYS A 23 1.71 10.90 -13.35
N CYS A 24 2.05 11.67 -14.37
CA CYS A 24 1.04 12.35 -15.18
C CYS A 24 0.33 11.33 -16.09
N ASP A 25 -0.97 11.52 -16.30
CA ASP A 25 -1.69 10.79 -17.33
C ASP A 25 -1.40 11.35 -18.74
N ALA A 26 -2.01 10.74 -19.76
CA ALA A 26 -1.82 11.14 -21.16
C ALA A 26 -2.29 12.57 -21.47
N THR A 27 -3.11 13.15 -20.58
CA THR A 27 -3.65 14.51 -20.68
C THR A 27 -2.83 15.50 -19.84
N GLY A 28 -1.78 15.04 -19.15
CA GLY A 28 -0.95 15.85 -18.26
C GLY A 28 -1.53 16.06 -16.86
N VAL A 29 -2.62 15.38 -16.51
CA VAL A 29 -3.21 15.47 -15.16
C VAL A 29 -2.43 14.58 -14.20
N LEU A 30 -2.09 15.13 -13.04
CA LEU A 30 -1.35 14.42 -12.01
C LEU A 30 -2.22 13.31 -11.40
N ARG A 31 -1.75 12.06 -11.46
CA ARG A 31 -2.45 10.92 -10.84
C ARG A 31 -2.33 10.95 -9.32
N LEU A 32 -3.08 10.05 -8.69
CA LEU A 32 -3.08 9.83 -7.24
C LEU A 32 -1.66 9.67 -6.67
N LEU A 33 -1.46 10.30 -5.52
CA LEU A 33 -0.23 10.24 -4.75
C LEU A 33 0.00 8.83 -4.17
N PRO A 34 1.26 8.38 -4.03
CA PRO A 34 1.61 7.14 -3.35
C PRO A 34 0.98 7.07 -1.94
N GLU A 35 1.02 8.18 -1.20
CA GLU A 35 0.46 8.32 0.14
C GLU A 35 -1.04 8.04 0.15
N GLN A 36 -1.76 8.55 -0.84
CA GLN A 36 -3.21 8.35 -0.97
C GLN A 36 -3.52 6.87 -1.24
N LYS A 37 -2.79 6.24 -2.17
CA LYS A 37 -2.97 4.83 -2.50
C LYS A 37 -2.68 3.93 -1.30
N LEU A 38 -1.57 4.14 -0.61
CA LEU A 38 -1.19 3.34 0.56
C LEU A 38 -2.16 3.54 1.72
N THR A 39 -2.57 4.78 1.98
CA THR A 39 -3.55 5.08 3.04
C THR A 39 -4.86 4.36 2.78
N ALA A 40 -5.37 4.40 1.54
CA ALA A 40 -6.61 3.72 1.16
C ALA A 40 -6.51 2.20 1.38
N VAL A 41 -5.39 1.59 0.96
CA VAL A 41 -5.16 0.14 1.14
C VAL A 41 -5.05 -0.24 2.62
N ILE A 42 -4.29 0.52 3.40
CA ILE A 42 -4.13 0.27 4.84
C ILE A 42 -5.47 0.38 5.56
N GLN A 43 -6.29 1.37 5.21
CA GLN A 43 -7.62 1.53 5.78
C GLN A 43 -8.54 0.37 5.40
N MET A 44 -8.53 -0.10 4.14
CA MET A 44 -9.27 -1.30 3.74
C MET A 44 -8.87 -2.53 4.55
N LEU A 45 -7.57 -2.72 4.78
CA LEU A 45 -7.04 -3.84 5.56
C LEU A 45 -7.40 -3.73 7.05
N ALA A 46 -7.33 -2.52 7.62
CA ALA A 46 -7.54 -2.28 9.05
C ALA A 46 -9.01 -2.39 9.46
N TYR A 47 -9.92 -1.84 8.65
CA TYR A 47 -11.35 -1.77 9.00
C TYR A 47 -12.18 -2.92 8.43
N GLY A 48 -11.61 -3.73 7.52
CA GLY A 48 -12.34 -4.74 6.78
C GLY A 48 -13.24 -4.08 5.73
N ALA A 49 -13.41 -4.74 4.59
CA ALA A 49 -14.00 -4.22 3.36
C ALA A 49 -15.32 -3.44 3.52
N PHE A 50 -15.24 -2.14 3.79
CA PHE A 50 -16.25 -1.14 3.47
C PHE A 50 -15.68 -0.22 2.40
N ALA A 51 -15.70 -0.71 1.16
CA ALA A 51 -15.32 0.06 -0.03
C ALA A 51 -16.12 1.38 -0.15
N ASP A 52 -17.29 1.45 0.49
CA ASP A 52 -18.16 2.63 0.49
C ASP A 52 -17.63 3.79 1.34
N GLN A 53 -16.76 3.53 2.33
CA GLN A 53 -16.18 4.58 3.19
C GLN A 53 -14.79 5.05 2.70
N VAL A 54 -14.14 4.27 1.84
CA VAL A 54 -12.82 4.62 1.26
C VAL A 54 -12.95 5.69 0.17
N ASP A 55 -14.11 5.78 -0.50
CA ASP A 55 -14.36 6.80 -1.52
C ASP A 55 -14.36 8.22 -0.91
N GLU A 56 -14.86 8.38 0.33
CA GLU A 56 -14.85 9.68 1.01
C GLU A 56 -13.44 10.13 1.44
N ILE A 57 -12.57 9.20 1.81
CA ILE A 57 -11.24 9.52 2.37
C ILE A 57 -10.18 9.64 1.26
N ALA A 58 -10.19 8.72 0.30
CA ALA A 58 -9.16 8.63 -0.72
C ALA A 58 -9.57 9.23 -2.08
N ARG A 59 -10.86 9.55 -2.28
CA ARG A 59 -11.44 9.93 -3.59
C ARG A 59 -10.99 8.96 -4.69
N MET A 60 -11.03 7.67 -4.36
CA MET A 60 -10.44 6.61 -5.15
C MET A 60 -11.52 5.62 -5.54
N GLY A 61 -11.73 5.47 -6.86
CA GLY A 61 -12.75 4.56 -7.38
C GLY A 61 -12.51 3.13 -6.91
N LYS A 62 -13.60 2.40 -6.58
CA LYS A 62 -13.57 1.04 -6.02
C LYS A 62 -12.61 0.09 -6.76
N SER A 63 -12.60 0.13 -8.09
CA SER A 63 -11.71 -0.70 -8.92
C SER A 63 -10.24 -0.37 -8.71
N THR A 64 -9.88 0.92 -8.66
CA THR A 64 -8.52 1.39 -8.38
C THR A 64 -8.07 0.97 -6.99
N THR A 65 -8.96 1.04 -6.00
CA THR A 65 -8.65 0.64 -4.61
C THR A 65 -8.44 -0.86 -4.48
N LEU A 66 -9.25 -1.68 -5.17
CA LEU A 66 -9.05 -3.12 -5.22
C LEU A 66 -7.75 -3.50 -5.96
N GLU A 67 -7.43 -2.85 -7.08
CA GLU A 67 -6.16 -3.09 -7.78
C GLU A 67 -4.96 -2.73 -6.90
N ALA A 68 -5.02 -1.56 -6.23
CA ALA A 68 -3.99 -1.13 -5.30
C ALA A 68 -3.81 -2.12 -4.14
N LEU A 69 -4.91 -2.66 -3.60
CA LEU A 69 -4.88 -3.66 -2.54
C LEU A 69 -4.16 -4.95 -2.97
N VAL A 70 -4.48 -5.46 -4.17
CA VAL A 70 -3.84 -6.68 -4.71
C VAL A 70 -2.34 -6.46 -4.91
N ARG A 71 -1.96 -5.38 -5.60
CA ARG A 71 -0.54 -5.04 -5.84
C ARG A 71 0.22 -4.80 -4.55
N PHE A 72 -0.38 -4.09 -3.59
CA PHE A 72 0.21 -3.85 -2.28
C PHE A 72 0.46 -5.17 -1.55
N SER A 73 -0.51 -6.08 -1.53
CA SER A 73 -0.38 -7.37 -0.84
C SER A 73 0.75 -8.20 -1.44
N GLN A 74 0.86 -8.25 -2.77
CA GLN A 74 1.96 -8.91 -3.47
C GLN A 74 3.32 -8.28 -3.18
N ALA A 75 3.40 -6.94 -3.13
CA ALA A 75 4.62 -6.22 -2.79
C ALA A 75 5.05 -6.51 -1.35
N ILE A 76 4.11 -6.46 -0.39
CA ILE A 76 4.39 -6.77 1.02
C ILE A 76 4.87 -8.20 1.18
N GLU A 77 4.19 -9.17 0.57
CA GLU A 77 4.60 -10.57 0.60
C GLU A 77 6.02 -10.71 0.03
N THR A 78 6.28 -10.17 -1.15
CA THR A 78 7.60 -10.32 -1.80
C THR A 78 8.72 -9.65 -1.00
N LEU A 79 8.49 -8.43 -0.50
CA LEU A 79 9.52 -7.63 0.18
C LEU A 79 9.78 -8.07 1.61
N TYR A 80 8.75 -8.53 2.32
CA TYR A 80 8.82 -8.76 3.76
C TYR A 80 8.66 -10.22 4.17
N THR A 81 8.45 -11.15 3.22
CA THR A 81 8.29 -12.58 3.57
C THR A 81 9.48 -13.12 4.35
N MET A 82 10.71 -12.78 3.95
CA MET A 82 11.90 -13.33 4.58
C MET A 82 12.23 -12.73 5.94
N ASP A 83 11.79 -11.50 6.18
CA ASP A 83 12.06 -10.83 7.44
C ASP A 83 10.95 -11.08 8.47
N TYR A 84 9.69 -11.07 8.03
CA TYR A 84 8.53 -10.98 8.94
C TYR A 84 7.47 -12.06 8.75
N LEU A 85 7.33 -12.65 7.55
CA LEU A 85 6.31 -13.70 7.30
C LEU A 85 6.91 -15.12 7.32
N ARG A 86 8.20 -15.24 7.60
CA ARG A 86 8.86 -16.53 7.81
C ARG A 86 8.52 -17.11 9.18
N ARG A 87 8.81 -18.39 9.36
CA ARG A 87 8.74 -19.02 10.67
C ARG A 87 9.66 -18.29 11.67
N PRO A 88 9.19 -17.99 12.89
CA PRO A 88 10.04 -17.38 13.92
C PRO A 88 11.27 -18.23 14.19
N THR A 89 12.43 -17.59 14.30
CA THR A 89 13.67 -18.20 14.78
C THR A 89 13.80 -17.96 16.28
N PRO A 90 14.64 -18.71 17.00
CA PRO A 90 14.87 -18.48 18.43
C PRO A 90 15.27 -17.04 18.77
N LYS A 91 15.96 -16.33 17.85
CA LYS A 91 16.33 -14.91 18.03
C LYS A 91 15.13 -13.96 18.05
N ASP A 92 14.03 -14.33 17.36
CA ASP A 92 12.81 -13.52 17.29
C ASP A 92 11.91 -13.73 18.53
N LEU A 93 12.22 -14.75 19.35
CA LEU A 93 11.44 -15.16 20.53
C LEU A 93 12.13 -14.79 21.86
N GLN A 94 13.34 -14.21 21.80
CA GLN A 94 14.05 -13.66 22.96
C GLN A 94 13.67 -12.21 23.18
#